data_AF-A0A9X2AVF9-F1
#
_entry.id   AF-A0A9X2AVF9-F1
#
_cell.length_a   1.000
_cell.length_b   1.000
_cell.length_c   1.000
_cell.angle_alpha   90.00
_cell.angle_beta   90.00
_cell.angle_gamma   90.00
#
_symmetry.space_group_name_H-M   'P 1'
#
loop_
_entity.id
_entity.type
_entity.pdbx_description
1 polymer ?
#
loop_
_entity_poly.entity_id
_entity_poly.type
_entity_poly.pdbx_seq_one_letter_code
_entity_poly.pdbx_strand_id
1 'polypeptide(L)'
;MLAGQVGANDTQPFDLKKKMQAMKLAFKQAAESQSVEQMKLPVADLNTLIAKSKNGSYPPEKQEMYMEGFEKLSVALDDVEQHLEQGELNKAKQSLRQIDDLRIEYHDQRNPSIWKKLFG
;
A
#
# COMPACT_ATOMS: atom_id res chain seq x y z
N MET A 1 2.54 14.62 -39.06
CA MET A 1 3.82 15.02 -38.42
C MET A 1 3.51 15.62 -37.06
N LEU A 2 4.14 15.07 -36.01
CA LEU A 2 4.60 15.70 -34.75
C LEU A 2 3.60 16.58 -33.97
N ALA A 3 3.06 16.18 -32.82
CA ALA A 3 3.69 15.90 -31.51
C ALA A 3 3.39 17.04 -30.53
N GLY A 4 2.99 16.68 -29.31
CA GLY A 4 2.82 17.65 -28.23
C GLY A 4 1.88 17.25 -27.09
N GLN A 5 1.82 15.96 -26.71
CA GLN A 5 1.39 15.61 -25.36
C GLN A 5 2.60 15.77 -24.44
N VAL A 6 2.52 16.71 -23.50
CA VAL A 6 3.39 16.75 -22.31
C VAL A 6 2.50 17.06 -21.12
N GLY A 7 1.78 16.03 -20.67
CA GLY A 7 1.35 15.94 -19.28
C GLY A 7 2.54 15.44 -18.46
N ALA A 8 3.50 16.32 -18.19
CA ALA A 8 4.55 16.08 -17.22
C ALA A 8 3.91 16.11 -15.82
N ASN A 9 3.27 15.01 -15.42
CA ASN A 9 2.97 14.79 -14.01
C ASN A 9 4.24 14.23 -13.37
N ASP A 10 5.09 15.16 -12.96
CA ASP A 10 6.16 15.03 -11.99
C ASP A 10 5.73 14.14 -10.81
N THR A 11 5.87 12.83 -10.93
CA THR A 11 5.74 11.93 -9.78
C THR A 11 7.09 11.92 -9.08
N GLN A 12 7.43 13.05 -8.46
CA GLN A 12 8.68 13.22 -7.74
C GLN A 12 8.80 12.14 -6.65
N PRO A 13 10.00 11.60 -6.34
CA PRO A 13 10.23 10.60 -5.29
C PRO A 13 9.59 10.95 -3.92
N PHE A 14 9.35 12.23 -3.70
CA PHE A 14 8.66 12.80 -2.54
C PHE A 14 7.19 12.35 -2.42
N ASP A 15 6.45 12.23 -3.53
CA ASP A 15 5.03 11.86 -3.50
C ASP A 15 4.84 10.38 -3.20
N LEU A 16 5.70 9.53 -3.75
CA LEU A 16 5.72 8.11 -3.39
C LEU A 16 6.01 7.94 -1.89
N LYS A 17 7.00 8.65 -1.37
CA LYS A 17 7.35 8.59 0.06
C LYS A 17 6.15 8.97 0.94
N LYS A 18 5.43 10.05 0.61
CA LYS A 18 4.21 10.46 1.33
C LYS A 18 3.11 9.40 1.27
N LYS A 19 2.85 8.84 0.08
CA LYS A 19 1.86 7.75 -0.09
C LYS A 19 2.20 6.56 0.79
N MET A 20 3.46 6.13 0.82
CA MET A 20 3.86 5.01 1.66
C MET A 20 3.77 5.31 3.16
N GLN A 21 4.06 6.55 3.59
CA GLN A 21 3.84 6.98 4.97
C GLN A 21 2.37 6.93 5.37
N ALA A 22 1.49 7.38 4.47
CA ALA A 22 0.04 7.29 4.68
C ALA A 22 -0.43 5.82 4.73
N MET A 23 0.11 4.94 3.88
CA MET A 23 -0.22 3.51 3.92
C MET A 23 0.15 2.87 5.25
N LYS A 24 1.32 3.21 5.82
CA LYS A 24 1.71 2.72 7.14
C LYS A 24 0.80 3.21 8.24
N LEU A 25 0.38 4.46 8.19
CA LEU A 25 -0.55 5.00 9.18
C LEU A 25 -1.88 4.23 9.12
N ALA A 26 -2.45 4.08 7.92
CA ALA A 26 -3.68 3.33 7.70
C ALA A 26 -3.53 1.87 8.15
N PHE A 27 -2.44 1.20 7.77
CA PHE A 27 -2.12 -0.15 8.23
C PHE A 27 -2.09 -0.26 9.76
N LYS A 28 -1.38 0.65 10.44
CA LYS A 28 -1.28 0.65 11.90
C LYS A 28 -2.64 0.82 12.55
N GLN A 29 -3.45 1.75 12.05
CA GLN A 29 -4.82 1.97 12.54
C GLN A 29 -5.70 0.73 12.35
N ALA A 30 -5.60 0.05 11.20
CA ALA A 30 -6.32 -1.21 10.96
C ALA A 30 -5.86 -2.31 11.92
N ALA A 31 -4.56 -2.43 12.17
CA ALA A 31 -4.01 -3.43 13.09
C ALA A 31 -4.43 -3.19 14.56
N GLU A 32 -4.49 -1.92 14.98
CA GLU A 32 -4.88 -1.50 16.33
C GLU A 32 -6.40 -1.48 16.57
N SER A 33 -7.20 -1.59 15.50
CA SER A 33 -8.67 -1.56 15.58
C SER A 33 -9.23 -2.66 16.48
N GLN A 34 -10.20 -2.32 17.32
CA GLN A 34 -10.80 -3.24 18.29
C GLN A 34 -12.18 -3.76 17.85
N SER A 35 -12.72 -3.25 16.75
CA SER A 35 -13.96 -3.73 16.14
C SER A 35 -13.87 -3.73 14.62
N VAL A 36 -14.81 -4.41 13.97
CA VAL A 36 -14.97 -4.41 12.51
C VAL A 36 -15.21 -2.99 12.00
N GLU A 37 -16.07 -2.22 12.67
CA GLU A 37 -16.40 -0.84 12.32
C GLU A 37 -15.17 0.07 12.40
N GLN A 38 -14.34 -0.10 13.43
CA GLN A 38 -13.09 0.66 13.56
C GLN A 38 -12.09 0.32 12.47
N MET A 39 -12.06 -0.94 12.02
CA MET A 39 -11.10 -1.43 11.03
C MET A 39 -11.49 -1.07 9.59
N LYS A 40 -12.79 -0.91 9.29
CA LYS A 40 -13.29 -0.60 7.94
C LYS A 40 -12.70 0.68 7.35
N LEU A 41 -12.67 1.77 8.13
CA LEU A 41 -12.15 3.05 7.65
C LEU A 41 -10.66 2.99 7.25
N PRO A 42 -9.73 2.54 8.10
CA PRO A 42 -8.32 2.46 7.74
C PRO A 42 -8.03 1.44 6.63
N VAL A 43 -8.83 0.36 6.51
CA VAL A 43 -8.72 -0.58 5.38
C VAL A 43 -9.12 0.10 4.05
N ALA A 44 -10.22 0.85 4.03
CA ALA A 44 -10.63 1.62 2.85
C ALA A 44 -9.62 2.71 2.46
N ASP A 45 -9.00 3.36 3.44
CA ASP A 45 -7.91 4.31 3.22
C ASP A 45 -6.69 3.62 2.61
N LEU A 46 -6.32 2.44 3.10
CA LEU A 46 -5.22 1.65 2.54
C LEU A 46 -5.49 1.26 1.08
N ASN A 47 -6.71 0.82 0.77
CA ASN A 47 -7.14 0.49 -0.59
C ASN A 47 -7.02 1.69 -1.53
N THR A 48 -7.55 2.84 -1.10
CA THR A 48 -7.47 4.11 -1.84
C THR A 48 -6.04 4.52 -2.11
N LEU A 49 -5.14 4.36 -1.14
CA LEU A 49 -3.72 4.68 -1.29
C LEU A 49 -3.02 3.75 -2.28
N ILE A 50 -3.35 2.45 -2.27
CA ILE A 50 -2.81 1.46 -3.22
C ILE A 50 -3.26 1.81 -4.63
N ALA A 51 -4.56 2.05 -4.85
CA ALA A 51 -5.11 2.46 -6.14
C ALA A 51 -4.45 3.76 -6.67
N LYS A 52 -4.27 4.76 -5.80
CA LYS A 52 -3.54 6.00 -6.15
C LYS A 52 -2.05 5.77 -6.44
N SER A 53 -1.46 4.69 -5.93
CA SER A 53 -0.07 4.34 -6.18
C SER A 53 0.09 3.58 -7.50
N LYS A 54 -0.88 2.76 -7.90
CA LYS A 54 -0.91 2.14 -9.24
C LYS A 54 -0.97 3.17 -10.38
N ASN A 55 -1.57 4.34 -10.14
CA ASN A 55 -1.63 5.44 -11.11
C ASN A 55 -0.40 6.38 -11.11
N GLY A 56 0.66 6.04 -10.38
CA GLY A 56 1.90 6.83 -10.34
C GLY A 56 2.80 6.59 -11.56
N SER A 57 3.61 7.58 -11.92
CA SER A 57 4.72 7.39 -12.87
C SER A 57 5.97 6.95 -12.11
N TYR A 58 6.67 5.93 -12.62
CA TYR A 58 7.85 5.36 -11.98
C TYR A 58 9.01 5.23 -12.97
N PRO A 59 10.26 5.23 -12.50
CA PRO A 59 11.40 4.92 -13.35
C PRO A 59 11.18 3.56 -14.06
N PRO A 60 11.42 3.46 -15.38
CA PRO A 60 11.13 2.26 -16.15
C PRO A 60 11.74 0.99 -15.55
N GLU A 61 12.95 1.09 -14.99
CA GLU A 61 13.66 -0.02 -14.36
C GLU A 61 13.05 -0.51 -13.03
N LYS A 62 12.09 0.23 -12.47
CA LYS A 62 11.39 -0.11 -11.21
C LYS A 62 9.89 -0.26 -11.37
N GLN A 63 9.34 0.11 -12.53
CA GLN A 63 7.90 0.15 -12.76
C GLN A 63 7.27 -1.22 -12.57
N GLU A 64 7.84 -2.27 -13.18
CA GLU A 64 7.33 -3.64 -13.07
C GLU A 64 7.28 -4.12 -11.62
N MET A 65 8.41 -4.02 -10.90
CA MET A 65 8.51 -4.36 -9.47
C MET A 65 7.47 -3.63 -8.61
N TYR A 66 7.23 -2.34 -8.88
CA TYR A 66 6.29 -1.56 -8.09
C TYR A 66 4.84 -1.95 -8.38
N MET A 67 4.50 -2.16 -9.65
CA MET A 67 3.15 -2.60 -10.03
C MET A 67 2.86 -4.00 -9.48
N GLU A 68 3.82 -4.92 -9.53
CA GLU A 68 3.70 -6.24 -8.92
C GLU A 68 3.42 -6.14 -7.41
N GLY A 69 4.19 -5.31 -6.70
CA GLY A 69 3.97 -5.07 -5.26
C GLY A 69 2.59 -4.49 -4.96
N PHE A 70 2.12 -3.50 -5.74
CA PHE A 70 0.78 -2.95 -5.55
C PHE A 70 -0.34 -3.93 -5.89
N GLU A 71 -0.12 -4.83 -6.85
CA GLU A 71 -1.09 -5.87 -7.18
C GLU A 71 -1.23 -6.89 -6.05
N LYS A 72 -0.11 -7.37 -5.51
CA LYS A 72 -0.11 -8.27 -4.34
C LYS A 72 -0.76 -7.61 -3.12
N LEU A 73 -0.50 -6.33 -2.88
CA LEU A 73 -1.15 -5.57 -1.82
C LEU A 73 -2.67 -5.45 -2.02
N SER A 74 -3.14 -5.25 -3.25
CA SER A 74 -4.59 -5.25 -3.53
C SER A 74 -5.22 -6.60 -3.23
N VAL A 75 -4.65 -7.70 -3.73
CA VAL A 75 -5.19 -9.06 -3.50
C VAL A 75 -5.25 -9.38 -2.01
N ALA A 76 -4.19 -9.08 -1.26
CA ALA A 76 -4.18 -9.33 0.19
C ALA A 76 -5.20 -8.44 0.94
N LEU A 77 -5.50 -7.25 0.41
CA LEU A 77 -6.49 -6.35 1.01
C LEU A 77 -7.93 -6.78 0.72
N ASP A 78 -8.19 -7.39 -0.44
CA ASP A 78 -9.49 -7.96 -0.77
C ASP A 78 -9.90 -9.04 0.23
N ASP A 79 -8.95 -9.85 0.71
CA ASP A 79 -9.21 -10.85 1.77
C ASP A 79 -9.56 -10.21 3.12
N VAL A 80 -8.91 -9.09 3.46
CA VAL A 80 -9.24 -8.32 4.66
C VAL A 80 -10.64 -7.74 4.56
N GLU A 81 -10.99 -7.14 3.42
CA GLU A 81 -12.32 -6.57 3.17
C GLU A 81 -13.41 -7.64 3.26
N GLN A 82 -13.21 -8.80 2.63
CA GLN A 82 -14.13 -9.94 2.72
C GLN A 82 -14.38 -10.40 4.17
N HIS A 83 -13.33 -10.52 4.99
CA HIS A 83 -13.50 -10.87 6.40
C HIS A 83 -14.24 -9.78 7.18
N LEU A 84 -14.00 -8.50 6.89
CA LEU A 84 -14.73 -7.40 7.53
C LEU A 84 -16.21 -7.36 7.13
N GLU A 85 -16.56 -7.71 5.90
CA GLU A 85 -17.94 -7.86 5.44
C GLU A 85 -18.66 -8.99 6.17
N GLN A 86 -17.94 -10.07 6.48
CA GLN A 86 -18.45 -11.23 7.23
C GLN A 86 -18.46 -11.01 8.76
N GLY A 87 -17.97 -9.86 9.24
CA GLY A 87 -17.88 -9.56 10.68
C GLY A 87 -16.73 -10.28 11.39
N GLU A 88 -15.78 -10.85 10.66
CA GLU A 88 -14.72 -11.73 11.16
C GLU A 88 -13.44 -10.97 11.51
N LEU A 89 -13.48 -10.14 12.57
CA LEU A 89 -12.34 -9.28 12.94
C LEU A 89 -11.00 -10.03 13.09
N ASN A 90 -11.01 -11.20 13.73
CA ASN A 90 -9.77 -11.97 13.97
C ASN A 90 -9.15 -12.47 12.66
N LYS A 91 -9.97 -12.90 11.71
CA LYS A 91 -9.50 -13.34 10.39
C LYS A 91 -9.04 -12.14 9.55
N ALA A 92 -9.77 -11.02 9.59
CA ALA A 92 -9.35 -9.76 8.96
C ALA A 92 -7.96 -9.32 9.47
N LYS A 93 -7.70 -9.42 10.79
CA LYS A 93 -6.38 -9.13 11.36
C LYS A 93 -5.30 -10.14 10.95
N GLN A 94 -5.66 -11.41 10.76
CA GLN A 94 -4.73 -12.42 10.27
C GLN A 94 -4.33 -12.13 8.81
N SER A 95 -5.29 -11.84 7.93
CA SER A 95 -5.02 -11.45 6.55
C SER A 95 -4.26 -10.13 6.48
N LEU A 96 -4.57 -9.17 7.37
CA LEU A 96 -3.80 -7.92 7.45
C LEU A 96 -2.32 -8.16 7.77
N ARG A 97 -1.95 -9.19 8.55
CA ARG A 97 -0.53 -9.49 8.80
C ARG A 97 0.22 -9.89 7.53
N GLN A 98 -0.44 -10.53 6.56
CA GLN A 98 0.18 -10.88 5.29
C GLN A 98 0.57 -9.64 4.48
N ILE A 99 -0.15 -8.52 4.66
CA ILE A 99 0.22 -7.22 4.09
C ILE A 99 1.54 -6.69 4.70
N ASP A 100 1.81 -6.94 5.99
CA ASP A 100 3.09 -6.55 6.62
C ASP A 100 4.26 -7.39 6.10
N ASP A 101 4.05 -8.69 5.86
CA ASP A 101 5.07 -9.57 5.29
C ASP A 101 5.45 -9.11 3.87
N LEU A 102 4.45 -8.79 3.03
CA LEU A 102 4.66 -8.23 1.69
C LEU A 102 5.37 -6.87 1.74
N ARG A 103 5.01 -6.02 2.71
CA ARG A 103 5.73 -4.78 2.97
C ARG A 103 7.20 -5.10 3.23
N ILE A 104 7.53 -5.98 4.16
CA ILE A 104 8.92 -6.33 4.51
C ILE A 104 9.70 -6.81 3.28
N GLU A 105 9.13 -7.74 2.51
CA GLU A 105 9.74 -8.32 1.31
C GLU A 105 10.14 -7.25 0.28
N TYR A 106 9.21 -6.38 -0.11
CA TYR A 106 9.48 -5.34 -1.13
C TYR A 106 10.29 -4.15 -0.58
N HIS A 107 10.32 -3.95 0.74
CA HIS A 107 11.19 -2.96 1.37
C HIS A 107 12.66 -3.40 1.44
N ASP A 108 12.91 -4.68 1.70
CA ASP A 108 14.26 -5.24 1.71
C ASP A 108 14.88 -5.30 0.32
N GLN A 109 14.07 -5.50 -0.73
CA GLN A 109 14.52 -5.40 -2.13
C GLN A 109 14.93 -3.97 -2.56
N ARG A 110 14.46 -2.91 -1.86
CA ARG A 110 14.63 -1.51 -2.30
C ARG A 110 15.84 -0.77 -1.70
N ASN A 111 16.12 -0.92 -0.40
CA ASN A 111 17.33 -0.52 0.32
C ASN A 111 17.07 -0.71 1.83
N PRO A 112 17.61 -1.75 2.49
CA PRO A 112 17.21 -2.14 3.84
C PRO A 112 17.42 -1.03 4.90
N SER A 113 18.39 -0.14 4.68
CA SER A 113 18.81 0.84 5.69
C SER A 113 17.93 2.09 5.82
N ILE A 114 17.12 2.43 4.81
CA ILE A 114 16.27 3.65 4.83
C ILE A 114 14.95 3.37 5.56
N TRP A 115 14.40 2.16 5.37
CA TRP A 115 13.10 1.79 5.92
C TRP A 115 13.17 1.36 7.39
N LYS A 116 14.28 0.76 7.82
CA LYS A 116 14.52 0.49 9.26
C LYS A 116 14.48 1.77 10.12
N LYS A 117 14.80 2.95 9.57
CA LYS A 117 14.77 4.23 10.31
C LYS A 117 13.40 4.91 10.38
N LEU A 118 12.52 4.61 9.43
CA LEU A 118 11.19 5.23 9.36
C LEU A 118 10.10 4.32 9.94
N PHE A 119 10.40 3.03 10.11
CA PHE A 119 9.45 1.99 10.50
C PHE A 119 9.96 1.05 11.59
N GLY A 120 11.18 1.27 12.09
CA GLY A 120 11.66 0.72 13.36
C GLY A 120 11.28 1.61 14.54
#